data_AF-A0A6I2SSP4-F1
#
_entry.id   AF-A0A6I2SSP4-F1
#
_cell.length_a   1.000
_cell.length_b   1.000
_cell.length_c   1.000
_cell.angle_alpha   90.00
_cell.angle_beta   90.00
_cell.angle_gamma   90.00
#
_symmetry.space_group_name_H-M   'P 1'
#
loop_
_entity.id
_entity.type
_entity.pdbx_description
1 polymer ?
#
loop_
_entity_poly.entity_id
_entity_poly.type
_entity_poly.pdbx_seq_one_letter_code
_entity_poly.pdbx_strand_id
1 'polypeptide(L)'
;MTEFNEFRRMHYFKGFFTTAEDWQGEQNYHREKLRLHNRGLHTPGVLQGVGGDLRVRSSGGLTLQVRPGAAIDGDGNEINLSQPRTLTIQPGSTTLPRVFYVVLSYGEHEDEPTQNTAVPEYSGNKRVVEEPVLGISELRPDNLSSIELARIDLQPGAVVVSDAADPASPVGNEIDLRYVPVAGSRCAPDEDAWLPVVLQERLIQLMGRTRKDFAALAGRFPSPSVEDVRHGALSIEMMARIGYLRAGQVAGLLAALADCERDAGQEIGVAYPELVRMKAYQDYADAVDRLLGDIGLGDPDTILTSQDVVAEAARELSEIVIQLPEAEAGPPLVVVTAGAEGVANLDASGSRAFGGRTISRYRWALQSSAAAPLASAGSDLTLTTNGDEATVSLDGSGSQAAAGGRIVSYRWDKR
;
A
#
# COMPACT_ATOMS: atom_id res chain seq x y z
N MET A 1 11.97 -32.71 6.81
CA MET A 1 13.04 -32.39 7.79
C MET A 1 13.83 -33.67 8.03
N THR A 2 14.89 -33.90 7.25
CA THR A 2 16.30 -33.52 7.50
C THR A 2 17.04 -34.53 8.39
N GLU A 3 17.53 -35.61 7.79
CA GLU A 3 18.86 -36.10 8.19
C GLU A 3 19.86 -35.03 7.77
N PHE A 4 20.31 -34.23 8.72
CA PHE A 4 21.39 -33.27 8.50
C PHE A 4 22.71 -34.02 8.66
N ASN A 5 23.08 -34.77 7.61
CA ASN A 5 24.33 -35.52 7.60
C ASN A 5 25.49 -34.60 7.22
N GLU A 6 26.61 -34.76 7.91
CA GLU A 6 27.85 -34.04 7.58
C GLU A 6 28.34 -34.44 6.18
N PHE A 7 28.71 -33.44 5.37
CA PHE A 7 29.25 -33.69 4.05
C PHE A 7 30.66 -34.31 4.14
N ARG A 8 30.82 -35.49 3.52
CA ARG A 8 32.11 -36.16 3.36
C ARG A 8 32.56 -36.02 1.91
N ARG A 9 33.74 -35.41 1.70
CA ARG A 9 34.39 -35.32 0.39
C ARG A 9 35.43 -36.42 0.23
N MET A 10 35.67 -36.83 -1.01
CA MET A 10 36.77 -37.75 -1.29
C MET A 10 38.12 -37.13 -0.95
N HIS A 11 39.02 -37.95 -0.40
CA HIS A 11 40.40 -37.57 -0.09
C HIS A 11 41.36 -38.50 -0.83
N TYR A 12 41.76 -38.08 -2.03
CA TYR A 12 42.65 -38.85 -2.90
C TYR A 12 44.07 -38.92 -2.34
N PHE A 13 44.65 -40.13 -2.33
CA PHE A 13 46.04 -40.35 -1.97
C PHE A 13 46.68 -41.40 -2.87
N LYS A 14 48.02 -41.46 -2.87
CA LYS A 14 48.76 -42.38 -3.72
C LYS A 14 48.43 -43.84 -3.38
N GLY A 15 47.99 -44.60 -4.39
CA GLY A 15 47.61 -46.00 -4.24
C GLY A 15 46.14 -46.22 -3.83
N PHE A 16 45.35 -45.16 -3.72
CA PHE A 16 43.90 -45.27 -3.53
C PHE A 16 43.22 -45.73 -4.82
N PHE A 17 42.54 -46.87 -4.78
CA PHE A 17 41.75 -47.40 -5.90
C PHE A 17 40.29 -47.07 -5.67
N THR A 18 39.65 -46.44 -6.67
CA THR A 18 38.24 -46.06 -6.60
C THR A 18 37.34 -47.12 -7.23
N THR A 19 36.17 -47.30 -6.64
CA THR A 19 35.07 -48.14 -7.09
C THR A 19 33.91 -47.30 -7.63
N ALA A 20 32.90 -47.94 -8.23
CA ALA A 20 31.68 -47.23 -8.64
C ALA A 20 30.97 -46.55 -7.46
N GLU A 21 31.01 -47.16 -6.27
CA GLU A 21 30.43 -46.59 -5.04
C GLU A 21 31.14 -45.29 -4.63
N ASP A 22 32.47 -45.25 -4.75
CA ASP A 22 33.26 -44.07 -4.46
C ASP A 22 32.91 -42.89 -5.37
N TRP A 23 32.75 -43.15 -6.67
CA TRP A 23 32.35 -42.14 -7.66
C TRP A 23 30.91 -41.69 -7.46
N GLN A 24 30.00 -42.60 -7.12
CA GLN A 24 28.62 -42.25 -6.77
C GLN A 24 28.57 -41.38 -5.52
N GLY A 25 29.40 -41.67 -4.52
CA GLY A 25 29.55 -40.86 -3.31
C GLY A 25 30.04 -39.44 -3.63
N GLU A 26 31.04 -39.30 -4.50
CA GLU A 26 31.54 -37.99 -4.94
C GLU A 26 30.49 -37.20 -5.74
N GLN A 27 29.78 -37.84 -6.68
CA GLN A 27 28.70 -37.20 -7.44
C GLN A 27 27.58 -36.71 -6.50
N ASN A 28 27.15 -37.55 -5.55
CA ASN A 28 26.15 -37.20 -4.56
C ASN A 28 26.61 -36.04 -3.67
N TYR A 29 27.88 -35.99 -3.27
CA TYR A 29 28.43 -34.86 -2.50
C TYR A 29 28.25 -33.53 -3.23
N HIS A 30 28.58 -33.47 -4.52
CA HIS A 30 28.44 -32.25 -5.31
C HIS A 30 26.96 -31.89 -5.54
N ARG A 31 26.14 -32.87 -5.92
CA ARG A 31 24.70 -32.68 -6.16
C ARG A 31 23.98 -32.16 -4.92
N GLU A 32 24.18 -32.80 -3.77
CA GLU A 32 23.53 -32.39 -2.52
C GLU A 32 24.03 -31.04 -2.00
N LYS A 33 25.30 -30.68 -2.25
CA LYS A 33 25.78 -29.33 -1.97
C LYS A 33 25.11 -28.27 -2.84
N LEU A 34 24.93 -28.54 -4.13
CA LEU A 34 24.26 -27.62 -5.04
C LEU A 34 22.77 -27.49 -4.67
N ARG A 35 22.07 -28.60 -4.43
CA ARG A 35 20.69 -28.59 -3.94
C ARG A 35 20.56 -27.83 -2.62
N LEU A 36 21.48 -28.02 -1.68
CA LEU A 36 21.50 -27.28 -0.42
C LEU A 36 21.71 -25.78 -0.63
N HIS A 37 22.61 -25.39 -1.53
CA HIS A 37 22.79 -23.99 -1.93
C HIS A 37 21.48 -23.43 -2.50
N ASN A 38 20.86 -24.16 -3.43
CA ASN A 38 19.64 -23.73 -4.10
C ASN A 38 18.46 -23.60 -3.14
N ARG A 39 18.14 -24.64 -2.37
CA ARG A 39 17.04 -24.56 -1.38
C ARG A 39 17.39 -23.68 -0.18
N GLY A 40 18.67 -23.43 0.10
CA GLY A 40 19.10 -22.61 1.23
C GLY A 40 19.07 -21.11 0.93
N LEU A 41 19.47 -20.74 -0.29
CA LEU A 41 19.73 -19.35 -0.68
C LEU A 41 18.82 -18.83 -1.80
N HIS A 42 17.99 -19.68 -2.42
CA HIS A 42 17.09 -19.30 -3.53
C HIS A 42 15.64 -19.73 -3.27
N THR A 43 14.68 -18.93 -3.76
CA THR A 43 13.27 -19.28 -3.79
C THR A 43 12.98 -20.15 -5.01
N PRO A 44 12.06 -21.14 -4.92
CA PRO A 44 11.63 -21.89 -6.09
C PRO A 44 10.97 -20.97 -7.12
N GLY A 45 11.18 -21.26 -8.39
CA GLY A 45 10.60 -20.52 -9.51
C GLY A 45 11.46 -20.52 -10.77
N VAL A 46 11.02 -19.75 -11.76
CA VAL A 46 11.71 -19.57 -13.05
C VAL A 46 12.95 -18.69 -12.88
N LEU A 47 14.08 -19.12 -13.44
CA LEU A 47 15.31 -18.33 -13.49
C LEU A 47 15.22 -17.29 -14.61
N GLN A 48 15.18 -16.01 -14.24
CA GLN A 48 15.14 -14.90 -15.19
C GLN A 48 16.47 -14.72 -15.91
N GLY A 49 16.42 -14.38 -17.20
CA GLY A 49 17.58 -14.15 -18.05
C GLY A 49 18.19 -15.43 -18.63
N VAL A 50 17.63 -16.61 -18.35
CA VAL A 50 18.10 -17.89 -18.88
C VAL A 50 17.23 -18.33 -20.05
N GLY A 51 17.81 -18.33 -21.25
CA GLY A 51 17.13 -18.74 -22.48
C GLY A 51 16.00 -17.79 -22.87
N GLY A 52 14.77 -18.29 -22.86
CA GLY A 52 13.54 -17.54 -23.11
C GLY A 52 12.61 -17.51 -21.88
N ASP A 53 13.19 -17.59 -20.68
CA ASP A 53 12.52 -17.48 -19.37
C ASP A 53 11.35 -18.46 -19.19
N LEU A 54 11.44 -19.65 -19.80
CA LEU A 54 10.35 -20.64 -19.82
C LEU A 54 9.00 -20.07 -20.26
N ARG A 55 9.02 -18.97 -21.03
CA ARG A 55 7.83 -18.20 -21.32
C ARG A 55 6.86 -18.99 -22.18
N VAL A 56 5.61 -19.03 -21.75
CA VAL A 56 4.52 -19.66 -22.49
C VAL A 56 3.93 -18.68 -23.50
N ARG A 57 3.70 -19.14 -24.72
CA ARG A 57 3.09 -18.39 -25.83
C ARG A 57 2.04 -19.24 -26.53
N SER A 58 1.04 -18.60 -27.13
CA SER A 58 0.11 -19.30 -28.01
C SER A 58 0.84 -19.75 -29.29
N SER A 59 0.61 -21.00 -29.69
CA SER A 59 1.10 -21.57 -30.95
C SER A 59 -0.04 -21.84 -31.96
N GLY A 60 -1.24 -21.31 -31.67
CA GLY A 60 -2.45 -21.48 -32.48
C GLY A 60 -3.38 -22.60 -31.97
N GLY A 61 -4.70 -22.41 -32.12
CA GLY A 61 -5.69 -23.32 -31.54
C GLY A 61 -5.58 -23.37 -30.02
N LEU A 62 -5.75 -24.55 -29.42
CA LEU A 62 -5.54 -24.82 -27.99
C LEU A 62 -4.10 -25.23 -27.67
N THR A 63 -3.16 -24.85 -28.54
CA THR A 63 -1.76 -25.26 -28.47
C THR A 63 -0.90 -24.13 -27.92
N LEU A 64 -0.07 -24.47 -26.95
CA LEU A 64 0.87 -23.59 -26.26
C LEU A 64 2.29 -24.02 -26.58
N GLN A 65 3.20 -23.06 -26.69
CA GLN A 65 4.63 -23.30 -26.80
C GLN A 65 5.32 -22.74 -25.56
N VAL A 66 6.10 -23.57 -24.88
CA VAL A 66 7.02 -23.19 -23.81
C VAL A 66 8.40 -22.98 -24.43
N ARG A 67 8.97 -21.79 -24.25
CA ARG A 67 10.32 -21.48 -24.73
C ARG A 67 11.40 -22.14 -23.86
N PRO A 68 12.62 -22.34 -24.38
CA PRO A 68 13.76 -22.78 -23.56
C PRO A 68 13.95 -21.89 -22.33
N GLY A 69 14.54 -22.43 -21.28
CA GLY A 69 14.85 -21.71 -20.05
C GLY A 69 15.13 -22.65 -18.89
N ALA A 70 15.21 -22.10 -17.68
CA ALA A 70 15.51 -22.89 -16.49
C ALA A 70 14.66 -22.47 -15.29
N ALA A 71 14.51 -23.37 -14.32
CA ALA A 71 13.81 -23.13 -13.06
C ALA A 71 14.50 -23.87 -11.90
N ILE A 72 14.22 -23.44 -10.67
CA ILE A 72 14.60 -24.13 -9.44
C ILE A 72 13.32 -24.59 -8.74
N ASP A 73 13.29 -25.84 -8.28
CA ASP A 73 12.18 -26.38 -7.49
C ASP A 73 12.39 -26.25 -5.96
N GLY A 74 11.41 -26.70 -5.18
CA GLY A 74 11.39 -26.67 -3.71
C GLY A 74 12.51 -27.48 -3.06
N ASP A 75 13.00 -28.52 -3.73
CA ASP A 75 14.05 -29.42 -3.23
C ASP A 75 15.45 -28.95 -3.64
N GLY A 76 15.54 -27.91 -4.48
CA GLY A 76 16.75 -27.30 -4.98
C GLY A 76 17.26 -27.90 -6.30
N ASN A 77 16.42 -28.67 -6.99
CA ASN A 77 16.75 -29.20 -8.31
C ASN A 77 16.72 -28.09 -9.35
N GLU A 78 17.68 -28.11 -10.26
CA GLU A 78 17.70 -27.24 -11.44
C GLU A 78 17.01 -27.96 -12.59
N ILE A 79 15.99 -27.32 -13.17
CA ILE A 79 15.19 -27.88 -14.26
C ILE A 79 15.50 -27.11 -15.53
N ASN A 80 16.22 -27.75 -16.46
CA ASN A 80 16.71 -27.11 -17.68
C ASN A 80 15.94 -27.56 -18.92
N LEU A 81 15.25 -26.63 -19.59
CA LEU A 81 14.59 -26.86 -20.87
C LEU A 81 15.44 -26.26 -22.00
N SER A 82 16.13 -27.13 -22.75
CA SER A 82 17.07 -26.71 -23.80
C SER A 82 16.42 -26.37 -25.14
N GLN A 83 15.24 -26.92 -25.42
CA GLN A 83 14.51 -26.75 -26.68
C GLN A 83 13.05 -26.41 -26.43
N PRO A 84 12.40 -25.61 -27.30
CA PRO A 84 10.99 -25.28 -27.14
C PRO A 84 10.13 -26.54 -27.20
N ARG A 85 9.13 -26.62 -26.33
CA ARG A 85 8.18 -27.74 -26.29
C ARG A 85 6.76 -27.23 -26.44
N THR A 86 5.96 -28.02 -27.13
CA THR A 86 4.58 -27.68 -27.47
C THR A 86 3.64 -28.55 -26.64
N LEU A 87 2.65 -27.92 -26.00
CA LEU A 87 1.63 -28.57 -25.19
C LEU A 87 0.26 -28.26 -25.78
N THR A 88 -0.63 -29.24 -25.84
CA THR A 88 -2.01 -29.04 -26.33
C THR A 88 -2.97 -29.23 -25.18
N ILE A 89 -3.78 -28.22 -24.88
CA ILE A 89 -4.85 -28.35 -23.90
C ILE A 89 -5.91 -29.26 -24.51
N GLN A 90 -6.20 -30.37 -23.83
CA GLN A 90 -7.30 -31.25 -24.18
C GLN A 90 -8.38 -31.09 -23.12
N PRO A 91 -9.44 -30.29 -23.39
CA PRO A 91 -10.50 -30.04 -22.41
C PRO A 91 -11.29 -31.29 -22.02
N GLY A 92 -11.14 -32.40 -22.75
CA GLY A 92 -11.79 -33.68 -22.44
C GLY A 92 -13.32 -33.57 -22.34
N SER A 93 -13.90 -34.33 -21.42
CA SER A 93 -15.34 -34.27 -21.06
C SER A 93 -15.64 -33.28 -19.93
N THR A 94 -14.68 -32.42 -19.60
CA THR A 94 -14.75 -31.49 -18.47
C THR A 94 -15.75 -30.35 -18.73
N THR A 95 -16.59 -30.05 -17.75
CA THR A 95 -17.50 -28.90 -17.79
C THR A 95 -16.72 -27.59 -17.67
N LEU A 96 -16.81 -26.73 -18.68
CA LEU A 96 -16.24 -25.38 -18.70
C LEU A 96 -17.23 -24.36 -18.10
N PRO A 97 -16.78 -23.22 -17.55
CA PRO A 97 -15.40 -22.69 -17.53
C PRO A 97 -14.49 -23.38 -16.51
N ARG A 98 -13.19 -23.49 -16.83
CA ARG A 98 -12.20 -24.10 -15.92
C ARG A 98 -10.79 -23.59 -16.18
N VAL A 99 -9.99 -23.50 -15.10
CA VAL A 99 -8.59 -23.07 -15.17
C VAL A 99 -7.67 -24.27 -15.39
N PHE A 100 -6.82 -24.17 -16.41
CA PHE A 100 -5.73 -25.09 -16.69
C PHE A 100 -4.39 -24.43 -16.35
N TYR A 101 -3.49 -25.18 -15.75
CA TYR A 101 -2.15 -24.75 -15.37
C TYR A 101 -1.12 -25.43 -16.27
N VAL A 102 -0.20 -24.66 -16.84
CA VAL A 102 1.01 -25.19 -17.47
C VAL A 102 2.05 -25.32 -16.37
N VAL A 103 2.57 -26.52 -16.18
CA VAL A 103 3.50 -26.82 -15.09
C VAL A 103 4.80 -27.43 -15.60
N LEU A 104 5.87 -27.19 -14.84
CA LEU A 104 7.19 -27.77 -15.04
C LEU A 104 7.65 -28.45 -13.75
N SER A 105 8.13 -29.70 -13.85
CA SER A 105 8.70 -30.44 -12.74
C SER A 105 10.01 -31.14 -13.12
N TYR A 106 10.81 -31.47 -12.12
CA TYR A 106 12.05 -32.24 -12.29
C TYR A 106 11.72 -33.74 -12.46
N GLY A 107 12.32 -34.38 -13.46
CA GLY A 107 12.33 -35.83 -13.64
C GLY A 107 13.75 -36.37 -13.73
N GLU A 108 13.97 -37.58 -13.25
CA GLU A 108 15.27 -38.27 -13.31
C GLU A 108 15.03 -39.74 -13.63
N HIS A 109 15.72 -40.27 -14.63
CA HIS A 109 15.70 -41.69 -14.97
C HIS A 109 17.04 -42.17 -15.53
N GLU A 110 17.32 -43.46 -15.38
CA GLU A 110 18.51 -44.08 -15.93
C GLU A 110 18.37 -44.31 -17.44
N ASP A 111 19.45 -44.09 -18.19
CA ASP A 111 19.50 -44.22 -19.64
C ASP A 111 20.83 -44.86 -20.11
N GLU A 112 20.87 -45.21 -21.40
CA GLU A 112 21.95 -45.95 -22.05
C GLU A 112 22.26 -47.31 -21.39
N PRO A 113 21.29 -48.23 -21.40
CA PRO A 113 21.47 -49.57 -20.86
C PRO A 113 22.59 -50.28 -21.61
N THR A 114 23.51 -50.87 -20.85
CA THR A 114 24.58 -51.72 -21.36
C THR A 114 24.45 -53.09 -20.74
N GLN A 115 24.42 -54.11 -21.60
CA GLN A 115 24.35 -55.50 -21.16
C GLN A 115 25.70 -56.17 -21.31
N ASN A 116 26.12 -56.86 -20.26
CA ASN A 116 27.26 -57.75 -20.31
C ASN A 116 26.75 -59.20 -20.36
N THR A 117 26.93 -59.84 -21.52
CA THR A 117 26.44 -61.20 -21.77
C THR A 117 27.26 -62.29 -21.07
N ALA A 118 28.51 -62.01 -20.71
CA ALA A 118 29.38 -62.95 -20.01
C ALA A 118 29.18 -62.93 -18.50
N VAL A 119 28.91 -61.76 -17.93
CA VAL A 119 28.63 -61.58 -16.50
C VAL A 119 27.47 -60.60 -16.33
N PRO A 120 26.22 -61.10 -16.14
CA PRO A 120 25.03 -60.24 -16.07
C PRO A 120 25.10 -59.14 -15.01
N GLU A 121 25.79 -59.37 -13.89
CA GLU A 121 25.99 -58.40 -12.79
C GLU A 121 26.76 -57.13 -13.22
N TYR A 122 27.46 -57.17 -14.35
CA TYR A 122 28.17 -56.02 -14.94
C TYR A 122 27.31 -55.27 -15.97
N SER A 123 26.03 -55.61 -16.07
CA SER A 123 25.06 -54.85 -16.84
C SER A 123 24.54 -53.69 -16.01
N GLY A 124 24.29 -52.56 -16.66
CA GLY A 124 23.79 -51.37 -15.99
C GLY A 124 23.60 -50.23 -16.97
N ASN A 125 23.04 -49.14 -16.46
CA ASN A 125 22.84 -47.91 -17.23
C ASN A 125 24.08 -47.03 -17.13
N LYS A 126 24.48 -46.43 -18.25
CA LYS A 126 25.70 -45.60 -18.30
C LYS A 126 25.45 -44.17 -17.88
N ARG A 127 24.21 -43.70 -17.96
CA ARG A 127 23.85 -42.30 -17.71
C ARG A 127 22.58 -42.22 -16.87
N VAL A 128 22.47 -41.11 -16.16
CA VAL A 128 21.23 -40.66 -15.55
C VAL A 128 20.84 -39.38 -16.27
N VAL A 129 19.63 -39.33 -16.79
CA VAL A 129 19.09 -38.17 -17.50
C VAL A 129 18.22 -37.38 -16.53
N GLU A 130 18.58 -36.11 -16.34
CA GLU A 130 17.76 -35.12 -15.67
C GLU A 130 16.88 -34.44 -16.73
N GLU A 131 15.58 -34.69 -16.68
CA GLU A 131 14.63 -34.23 -17.70
C GLU A 131 13.63 -33.20 -17.16
N PRO A 132 13.36 -32.12 -17.92
CA PRO A 132 12.24 -31.23 -17.62
C PRO A 132 10.93 -31.93 -18.00
N VAL A 133 10.04 -32.16 -17.04
CA VAL A 133 8.72 -32.73 -17.30
C VAL A 133 7.71 -31.59 -17.40
N LEU A 134 7.20 -31.35 -18.61
CA LEU A 134 6.15 -30.36 -18.85
C LEU A 134 4.79 -31.05 -18.88
N GLY A 135 3.80 -30.42 -18.26
CA GLY A 135 2.45 -30.94 -18.20
C GLY A 135 1.39 -29.85 -18.18
N ILE A 136 0.15 -30.28 -18.41
CA ILE A 136 -1.04 -29.48 -18.16
C ILE A 136 -1.76 -30.12 -16.97
N SER A 137 -2.04 -29.32 -15.96
CA SER A 137 -2.74 -29.73 -14.74
C SER A 137 -4.04 -28.94 -14.59
N GLU A 138 -5.09 -29.59 -14.11
CA GLU A 138 -6.32 -28.92 -13.66
C GLU A 138 -6.25 -28.52 -12.18
N LEU A 139 -5.31 -29.11 -11.44
CA LEU A 139 -5.04 -28.77 -10.05
C LEU A 139 -3.99 -27.68 -9.98
N ARG A 140 -4.24 -26.70 -9.13
CA ARG A 140 -3.28 -25.62 -8.86
C ARG A 140 -1.96 -26.23 -8.35
N PRO A 141 -0.81 -25.89 -8.96
CA PRO A 141 0.49 -26.36 -8.50
C PRO A 141 0.86 -25.77 -7.12
N ASP A 142 1.74 -26.47 -6.41
CA ASP A 142 2.27 -26.04 -5.11
C ASP A 142 3.42 -25.02 -5.22
N ASN A 143 3.98 -24.84 -6.44
CA ASN A 143 5.19 -24.08 -6.69
C ASN A 143 6.40 -24.56 -5.86
N LEU A 144 6.40 -25.83 -5.48
CA LEU A 144 7.49 -26.53 -4.80
C LEU A 144 7.92 -27.73 -5.62
N SER A 145 7.04 -28.71 -5.84
CA SER A 145 7.32 -29.88 -6.67
C SER A 145 7.02 -29.63 -8.15
N SER A 146 6.04 -28.76 -8.41
CA SER A 146 5.63 -28.37 -9.76
C SER A 146 5.56 -26.85 -9.85
N ILE A 147 6.33 -26.26 -10.75
CA ILE A 147 6.41 -24.81 -10.96
C ILE A 147 5.37 -24.38 -11.99
N GLU A 148 4.53 -23.40 -11.63
CA GLU A 148 3.56 -22.78 -12.54
C GLU A 148 4.27 -21.94 -13.61
N LEU A 149 4.03 -22.23 -14.89
CA LEU A 149 4.55 -21.43 -16.01
C LEU A 149 3.49 -20.57 -16.68
N ALA A 150 2.21 -20.94 -16.54
CA ALA A 150 1.06 -20.15 -16.96
C ALA A 150 -0.22 -20.75 -16.39
N ARG A 151 -1.29 -19.95 -16.40
CA ARG A 151 -2.66 -20.42 -16.22
C ARG A 151 -3.54 -19.90 -17.35
N ILE A 152 -4.55 -20.69 -17.72
CA ILE A 152 -5.51 -20.35 -18.77
C ILE A 152 -6.91 -20.62 -18.21
N ASP A 153 -7.73 -19.58 -18.11
CA ASP A 153 -9.15 -19.73 -17.80
C ASP A 153 -9.94 -20.01 -19.09
N LEU A 154 -10.18 -21.29 -19.36
CA LEU A 154 -10.81 -21.73 -20.60
C LEU A 154 -12.33 -21.64 -20.50
N GLN A 155 -12.93 -20.84 -21.37
CA GLN A 155 -14.37 -20.58 -21.41
C GLN A 155 -15.13 -21.63 -22.24
N PRO A 156 -16.45 -21.80 -22.03
CA PRO A 156 -17.26 -22.71 -22.84
C PRO A 156 -17.17 -22.41 -24.34
N GLY A 157 -16.91 -23.44 -25.16
CA GLY A 157 -16.81 -23.31 -26.62
C GLY A 157 -15.48 -22.73 -27.14
N ALA A 158 -14.48 -22.54 -26.28
CA ALA A 158 -13.17 -22.05 -26.68
C ALA A 158 -12.46 -23.02 -27.64
N VAL A 159 -12.04 -22.50 -28.79
CA VAL A 159 -11.29 -23.23 -29.82
C VAL A 159 -9.87 -22.71 -29.99
N VAL A 160 -9.57 -21.54 -29.42
CA VAL A 160 -8.29 -20.85 -29.51
C VAL A 160 -7.93 -20.28 -28.16
N VAL A 161 -6.66 -20.39 -27.80
CA VAL A 161 -6.02 -19.63 -26.71
C VAL A 161 -5.09 -18.61 -27.34
N SER A 162 -5.08 -17.38 -26.83
CA SER A 162 -4.20 -16.30 -27.30
C SER A 162 -3.27 -15.80 -26.20
N ASP A 163 -2.21 -15.11 -26.60
CA ASP A 163 -1.46 -14.28 -25.66
C ASP A 163 -2.38 -13.15 -25.15
N ALA A 164 -2.23 -12.77 -23.88
CA ALA A 164 -3.02 -11.69 -23.30
C ALA A 164 -2.76 -10.36 -24.01
N ALA A 165 -3.83 -9.66 -24.41
CA ALA A 165 -3.73 -8.33 -24.99
C ALA A 165 -3.24 -7.30 -23.95
N ASP A 166 -3.73 -7.40 -22.72
CA ASP A 166 -3.22 -6.70 -21.54
C ASP A 166 -2.65 -7.72 -20.54
N PRO A 167 -1.31 -7.84 -20.41
CA PRO A 167 -0.67 -8.77 -19.48
C PRO A 167 -1.04 -8.56 -18.00
N ALA A 168 -1.46 -7.35 -17.61
CA ALA A 168 -1.84 -7.05 -16.23
C ALA A 168 -3.27 -7.50 -15.90
N SER A 169 -4.12 -7.64 -16.93
CA SER A 169 -5.51 -8.08 -16.80
C SER A 169 -5.92 -9.06 -17.92
N PRO A 170 -5.35 -10.28 -17.97
CA PRO A 170 -5.73 -11.30 -18.94
C PRO A 170 -7.21 -11.68 -18.81
N VAL A 171 -7.90 -11.81 -19.93
CA VAL A 171 -9.31 -12.24 -19.98
C VAL A 171 -9.45 -13.74 -20.27
N GLY A 172 -10.67 -14.26 -20.29
CA GLY A 172 -10.93 -15.68 -20.59
C GLY A 172 -10.34 -16.10 -21.94
N ASN A 173 -9.78 -17.31 -21.99
CA ASN A 173 -9.02 -17.89 -23.10
C ASN A 173 -7.68 -17.21 -23.42
N GLU A 174 -7.20 -16.31 -22.57
CA GLU A 174 -5.86 -15.75 -22.68
C GLU A 174 -4.88 -16.42 -21.71
N ILE A 175 -3.60 -16.41 -22.08
CA ILE A 175 -2.51 -16.91 -21.24
C ILE A 175 -2.22 -15.89 -20.14
N ASP A 176 -2.42 -16.28 -18.89
CA ASP A 176 -2.12 -15.47 -17.72
C ASP A 176 -0.78 -15.91 -17.11
N LEU A 177 0.18 -14.99 -17.14
CA LEU A 177 1.56 -15.19 -16.66
C LEU A 177 1.80 -14.51 -15.29
N ARG A 178 0.80 -13.89 -14.68
CA ARG A 178 0.98 -13.02 -13.49
C ARG A 178 1.38 -13.79 -12.23
N TYR A 179 1.15 -15.09 -12.20
CA TYR A 179 1.42 -15.95 -11.03
C TYR A 179 2.60 -16.90 -11.24
N VAL A 180 3.36 -16.75 -12.33
CA VAL A 180 4.60 -17.49 -12.54
C VAL A 180 5.58 -17.10 -11.43
N PRO A 181 5.98 -18.02 -10.54
CA PRO A 181 6.96 -17.71 -9.50
C PRO A 181 8.32 -17.50 -10.16
N VAL A 182 9.03 -16.48 -9.68
CA VAL A 182 10.38 -16.17 -10.11
C VAL A 182 11.34 -16.68 -9.04
N ALA A 183 12.35 -17.43 -9.46
CA ALA A 183 13.45 -17.78 -8.58
C ALA A 183 14.25 -16.51 -8.31
N GLY A 184 14.32 -16.13 -7.05
CA GLY A 184 15.16 -15.05 -6.56
C GLY A 184 16.00 -15.54 -5.40
N SER A 185 16.86 -14.68 -4.89
CA SER A 185 17.49 -14.94 -3.60
C SER A 185 16.38 -15.17 -2.56
N ARG A 186 16.42 -16.31 -1.85
CA ARG A 186 15.87 -16.38 -0.50
C ARG A 186 16.61 -15.31 0.24
N CYS A 187 15.88 -14.24 0.53
CA CYS A 187 16.37 -13.13 1.32
C CYS A 187 17.28 -13.66 2.44
N ALA A 188 18.40 -13.01 2.69
CA ALA A 188 18.42 -11.57 2.62
C ALA A 188 18.93 -11.07 1.23
N PRO A 189 18.11 -10.32 0.46
CA PRO A 189 18.08 -10.36 -1.00
C PRO A 189 18.93 -9.30 -1.72
N ASP A 190 19.30 -9.53 -2.99
CA ASP A 190 19.86 -8.52 -3.89
C ASP A 190 19.55 -8.83 -5.38
N GLU A 191 18.45 -8.27 -5.90
CA GLU A 191 18.44 -7.62 -7.24
C GLU A 191 18.44 -6.09 -7.07
N ASP A 192 18.79 -5.67 -5.87
CA ASP A 192 18.23 -4.50 -5.24
C ASP A 192 19.22 -4.20 -4.10
N ALA A 193 20.47 -3.88 -4.51
CA ALA A 193 21.63 -3.73 -3.63
C ALA A 193 21.16 -3.17 -2.28
N TRP A 194 21.47 -3.88 -1.18
CA TRP A 194 21.26 -3.36 0.16
C TRP A 194 21.58 -1.89 0.16
N LEU A 195 20.65 -1.08 0.65
CA LEU A 195 20.78 0.35 0.63
C LEU A 195 22.18 0.73 1.15
N PRO A 196 23.07 1.31 0.32
CA PRO A 196 24.44 1.59 0.74
C PRO A 196 24.41 2.36 2.06
N VAL A 197 25.29 2.03 3.01
CA VAL A 197 25.24 2.58 4.38
C VAL A 197 25.13 4.11 4.37
N VAL A 198 25.85 4.78 3.46
CA VAL A 198 25.77 6.24 3.27
C VAL A 198 24.37 6.70 2.84
N LEU A 199 23.74 6.00 1.89
CA LEU A 199 22.40 6.29 1.40
C LEU A 199 21.34 5.97 2.47
N GLN A 200 21.54 4.91 3.24
CA GLN A 200 20.70 4.53 4.38
C GLN A 200 20.73 5.58 5.49
N GLU A 201 21.92 6.03 5.89
CA GLU A 201 22.08 7.10 6.88
C GLU A 201 21.41 8.39 6.41
N ARG A 202 21.59 8.74 5.13
CA ARG A 202 20.95 9.92 4.52
C ARG A 202 19.43 9.80 4.55
N LEU A 203 18.86 8.66 4.16
CA LEU A 203 17.42 8.43 4.17
C LEU A 203 16.84 8.52 5.58
N ILE A 204 17.50 7.94 6.59
CA ILE A 204 17.08 8.01 8.00
C ILE A 204 17.04 9.45 8.49
N GLN A 205 18.10 10.23 8.21
CA GLN A 205 18.17 11.63 8.60
C GLN A 205 17.07 12.46 7.91
N LEU A 206 16.89 12.27 6.61
CA LEU A 206 15.93 13.00 5.80
C LEU A 206 14.49 12.72 6.22
N MET A 207 14.11 11.46 6.41
CA MET A 207 12.75 11.10 6.85
C MET A 207 12.48 11.61 8.28
N GLY A 208 13.47 11.55 9.16
CA GLY A 208 13.37 12.12 10.50
C GLY A 208 13.20 13.64 10.50
N ARG A 209 13.82 14.35 9.55
CA ARG A 209 13.65 15.80 9.33
C ARG A 209 12.27 16.11 8.73
N THR A 210 11.92 15.45 7.62
CA THR A 210 10.61 15.56 6.94
C THR A 210 9.47 15.42 7.95
N ARG A 211 9.52 14.40 8.82
CA ARG A 211 8.49 14.19 9.86
C ARG A 211 8.38 15.34 10.85
N LYS A 212 9.48 16.04 11.18
CA LYS A 212 9.47 17.21 12.09
C LYS A 212 8.95 18.46 11.38
N ASP A 213 9.40 18.69 10.14
CA ASP A 213 9.00 19.85 9.35
C ASP A 213 7.49 19.79 9.03
N PHE A 214 6.98 18.62 8.64
CA PHE A 214 5.55 18.40 8.46
C PHE A 214 4.75 18.40 9.78
N ALA A 215 5.37 18.09 10.93
CA ALA A 215 4.70 18.27 12.23
C ALA A 215 4.52 19.76 12.57
N ALA A 216 5.50 20.61 12.23
CA ALA A 216 5.35 22.06 12.35
C ALA A 216 4.25 22.59 11.41
N LEU A 217 4.23 22.08 10.17
CA LEU A 217 3.19 22.41 9.20
C LEU A 217 1.80 21.98 9.68
N ALA A 218 1.62 20.76 10.17
CA ALA A 218 0.35 20.27 10.72
C ALA A 218 -0.13 21.09 11.92
N GLY A 219 0.80 21.49 12.80
CA GLY A 219 0.51 22.35 13.94
C GLY A 219 0.02 23.74 13.53
N ARG A 220 0.49 24.24 12.38
CA ARG A 220 0.09 25.56 11.86
C ARG A 220 -1.16 25.50 10.99
N PHE A 221 -1.22 24.56 10.07
CA PHE A 221 -2.28 24.34 9.09
C PHE A 221 -2.72 22.87 9.17
N PRO A 222 -3.69 22.56 10.04
CA PRO A 222 -4.18 21.20 10.16
C PRO A 222 -4.78 20.68 8.85
N SER A 223 -4.24 19.57 8.35
CA SER A 223 -4.72 18.83 7.18
C SER A 223 -4.47 17.33 7.41
N PRO A 224 -5.45 16.45 7.11
CA PRO A 224 -5.25 14.99 7.17
C PRO A 224 -4.07 14.50 6.36
N SER A 225 -3.89 14.97 5.12
CA SER A 225 -2.79 14.52 4.26
C SER A 225 -1.41 14.90 4.81
N VAL A 226 -1.28 16.01 5.56
CA VAL A 226 -0.02 16.37 6.25
C VAL A 226 0.34 15.30 7.30
N GLU A 227 -0.64 14.71 7.98
CA GLU A 227 -0.43 13.60 8.90
C GLU A 227 -0.03 12.32 8.15
N ASP A 228 -0.60 12.06 6.98
CA ASP A 228 -0.23 10.89 6.17
C ASP A 228 1.23 10.96 5.69
N VAL A 229 1.72 12.16 5.32
CA VAL A 229 3.15 12.38 5.02
C VAL A 229 4.02 12.02 6.22
N ARG A 230 3.63 12.43 7.44
CA ARG A 230 4.38 12.11 8.67
C ARG A 230 4.42 10.60 8.93
N HIS A 231 3.32 9.89 8.69
CA HIS A 231 3.24 8.44 8.83
C HIS A 231 4.07 7.72 7.76
N GLY A 232 4.02 8.19 6.51
CA GLY A 232 4.85 7.69 5.41
C GLY A 232 6.34 7.84 5.72
N ALA A 233 6.76 9.04 6.12
CA ALA A 233 8.14 9.31 6.51
C ALA A 233 8.61 8.42 7.68
N LEU A 234 7.78 8.26 8.71
CA LEU A 234 8.10 7.36 9.84
C LEU A 234 8.28 5.92 9.38
N SER A 235 7.41 5.44 8.50
CA SER A 235 7.45 4.06 7.98
C SER A 235 8.71 3.81 7.16
N ILE A 236 9.07 4.74 6.28
CA ILE A 236 10.31 4.69 5.50
C ILE A 236 11.53 4.73 6.42
N GLU A 237 11.55 5.61 7.43
CA GLU A 237 12.62 5.69 8.43
C GLU A 237 12.78 4.35 9.17
N MET A 238 11.69 3.75 9.62
CA MET A 238 11.69 2.46 10.32
C MET A 238 12.29 1.37 9.43
N MET A 239 11.83 1.25 8.18
CA MET A 239 12.34 0.26 7.21
C MET A 239 13.82 0.46 6.90
N ALA A 240 14.26 1.71 6.77
CA ALA A 240 15.67 2.04 6.58
C ALA A 240 16.51 1.60 7.77
N ARG A 241 16.07 1.83 9.01
CA ARG A 241 16.81 1.45 10.24
C ARG A 241 16.98 -0.06 10.41
N ILE A 242 15.97 -0.84 10.03
CA ILE A 242 16.02 -2.31 10.13
C ILE A 242 16.78 -2.95 8.94
N GLY A 243 17.19 -2.15 7.95
CA GLY A 243 17.93 -2.59 6.78
C GLY A 243 17.06 -3.22 5.69
N TYR A 244 15.73 -3.28 5.83
CA TYR A 244 14.86 -3.99 4.89
C TYR A 244 14.63 -3.24 3.56
N LEU A 245 15.22 -2.06 3.38
CA LEU A 245 15.12 -1.29 2.14
C LEU A 245 16.22 -1.67 1.18
N ARG A 246 15.81 -1.88 -0.05
CA ARG A 246 16.69 -2.08 -1.20
C ARG A 246 16.78 -0.80 -2.02
N ALA A 247 17.89 -0.59 -2.72
CA ALA A 247 18.13 0.67 -3.44
C ALA A 247 17.07 0.99 -4.51
N GLY A 248 16.56 0.00 -5.25
CA GLY A 248 15.53 0.18 -6.28
C GLY A 248 14.13 0.43 -5.72
N GLN A 249 13.89 0.14 -4.44
CA GLN A 249 12.61 0.39 -3.79
C GLN A 249 12.44 1.85 -3.32
N VAL A 250 13.54 2.60 -3.18
CA VAL A 250 13.52 3.97 -2.64
C VAL A 250 12.65 4.89 -3.48
N ALA A 251 12.76 4.82 -4.81
CA ALA A 251 12.00 5.67 -5.72
C ALA A 251 10.48 5.44 -5.58
N GLY A 252 10.05 4.17 -5.52
CA GLY A 252 8.63 3.82 -5.37
C GLY A 252 8.05 4.25 -4.02
N LEU A 253 8.84 4.13 -2.94
CA LEU A 253 8.43 4.59 -1.61
C LEU A 253 8.32 6.11 -1.53
N LEU A 254 9.27 6.83 -2.14
CA LEU A 254 9.23 8.29 -2.21
C LEU A 254 8.13 8.78 -3.17
N ALA A 255 7.75 8.01 -4.19
CA ALA A 255 6.57 8.31 -5.02
C ALA A 255 5.28 8.36 -4.18
N ALA A 256 5.06 7.33 -3.37
CA ALA A 256 3.90 7.27 -2.49
C ALA A 256 3.90 8.41 -1.45
N LEU A 257 5.08 8.78 -0.93
CA LEU A 257 5.22 9.93 -0.04
C LEU A 257 4.91 11.25 -0.76
N ALA A 258 5.48 11.46 -1.95
CA ALA A 258 5.29 12.66 -2.76
C ALA A 258 3.83 12.86 -3.20
N ASP A 259 3.10 11.76 -3.47
CA ASP A 259 1.65 11.83 -3.72
C ASP A 259 0.90 12.37 -2.50
N CYS A 260 1.25 11.90 -1.29
CA CYS A 260 0.67 12.44 -0.04
C CYS A 260 1.05 13.91 0.18
N GLU A 261 2.28 14.32 -0.18
CA GLU A 261 2.73 15.72 -0.09
C GLU A 261 1.95 16.60 -1.07
N ARG A 262 1.69 16.13 -2.29
CA ARG A 262 0.85 16.85 -3.25
C ARG A 262 -0.58 17.01 -2.73
N ASP A 263 -1.15 15.96 -2.15
CA ASP A 263 -2.50 16.00 -1.57
C ASP A 263 -2.55 16.99 -0.39
N ALA A 264 -1.52 17.00 0.47
CA ALA A 264 -1.37 17.98 1.55
C ALA A 264 -1.33 19.42 1.03
N GLY A 265 -0.59 19.68 -0.04
CA GLY A 265 -0.59 20.98 -0.70
C GLY A 265 -1.97 21.41 -1.18
N GLN A 266 -2.68 20.51 -1.87
CA GLN A 266 -4.03 20.78 -2.39
C GLN A 266 -5.03 21.05 -1.25
N GLU A 267 -5.03 20.23 -0.20
CA GLU A 267 -5.90 20.42 0.97
C GLU A 267 -5.63 21.76 1.66
N ILE A 268 -4.36 22.11 1.88
CA ILE A 268 -3.97 23.40 2.45
C ILE A 268 -4.42 24.55 1.54
N GLY A 269 -4.25 24.43 0.21
CA GLY A 269 -4.67 25.45 -0.75
C GLY A 269 -6.18 25.67 -0.76
N VAL A 270 -6.97 24.62 -0.59
CA VAL A 270 -8.44 24.70 -0.49
C VAL A 270 -8.88 25.28 0.86
N ALA A 271 -8.27 24.83 1.95
CA ALA A 271 -8.61 25.29 3.30
C ALA A 271 -8.17 26.74 3.57
N TYR A 272 -7.04 27.14 2.98
CA TYR A 272 -6.43 28.46 3.16
C TYR A 272 -6.09 29.12 1.81
N PRO A 273 -7.10 29.57 1.02
CA PRO A 273 -6.89 30.12 -0.32
C PRO A 273 -5.94 31.33 -0.40
N GLU A 274 -5.73 32.02 0.73
CA GLU A 274 -4.85 33.17 0.82
C GLU A 274 -3.37 32.79 0.75
N LEU A 275 -3.01 31.57 1.18
CA LEU A 275 -1.64 31.07 1.08
C LEU A 275 -1.25 30.83 -0.38
N VAL A 276 -2.19 30.47 -1.25
CA VAL A 276 -1.94 30.12 -2.66
C VAL A 276 -1.22 31.24 -3.45
N ARG A 277 -1.41 32.50 -3.04
CA ARG A 277 -0.75 33.67 -3.66
C ARG A 277 0.60 34.02 -3.03
N MET A 278 0.92 33.41 -1.90
CA MET A 278 2.18 33.66 -1.21
C MET A 278 3.29 32.83 -1.84
N LYS A 279 4.46 33.44 -1.93
CA LYS A 279 5.64 32.80 -2.52
C LYS A 279 5.96 31.46 -1.86
N ALA A 280 5.91 31.36 -0.53
CA ALA A 280 6.23 30.12 0.19
C ALA A 280 5.29 28.94 -0.15
N TYR A 281 4.02 29.20 -0.49
CA TYR A 281 3.13 28.12 -0.98
C TYR A 281 3.49 27.70 -2.41
N GLN A 282 3.84 28.66 -3.26
CA GLN A 282 4.27 28.39 -4.64
C GLN A 282 5.59 27.60 -4.64
N ASP A 283 6.55 28.01 -3.82
CA ASP A 283 7.83 27.33 -3.66
C ASP A 283 7.64 25.88 -3.16
N TYR A 284 6.67 25.63 -2.27
CA TYR A 284 6.29 24.28 -1.85
C TYR A 284 5.67 23.45 -2.98
N ALA A 285 4.68 23.99 -3.68
CA ALA A 285 4.03 23.29 -4.79
C ALA A 285 5.04 22.94 -5.91
N ASP A 286 5.89 23.90 -6.28
CA ASP A 286 6.93 23.73 -7.28
C ASP A 286 7.99 22.69 -6.85
N ALA A 287 8.30 22.60 -5.55
CA ALA A 287 9.21 21.60 -5.02
C ALA A 287 8.61 20.19 -5.12
N VAL A 288 7.32 20.02 -4.79
CA VAL A 288 6.62 18.72 -4.90
C VAL A 288 6.53 18.28 -6.36
N ASP A 289 6.18 19.18 -7.27
CA ASP A 289 6.13 18.88 -8.71
C ASP A 289 7.50 18.49 -9.27
N ARG A 290 8.58 19.15 -8.81
CA ARG A 290 9.95 18.77 -9.15
C ARG A 290 10.31 17.38 -8.64
N LEU A 291 9.99 17.07 -7.38
CA LEU A 291 10.23 15.76 -6.79
C LEU A 291 9.53 14.65 -7.59
N LEU A 292 8.25 14.84 -7.93
CA LEU A 292 7.50 13.89 -8.76
C LEU A 292 8.13 13.71 -10.14
N GLY A 293 8.67 14.78 -10.74
CA GLY A 293 9.44 14.71 -11.98
C GLY A 293 10.73 13.91 -11.85
N ASP A 294 11.50 14.14 -10.78
CA ASP A 294 12.77 13.45 -10.53
C ASP A 294 12.59 11.97 -10.19
N ILE A 295 11.47 11.58 -9.58
CA ILE A 295 11.16 10.16 -9.28
C ILE A 295 11.06 9.30 -10.55
N GLY A 296 10.62 9.89 -11.67
CA GLY A 296 10.47 9.15 -12.94
C GLY A 296 11.77 9.00 -13.75
N LEU A 297 12.81 9.78 -13.45
CA LEU A 297 13.99 9.94 -14.34
C LEU A 297 15.34 10.00 -13.59
N GLY A 298 15.33 10.23 -12.28
CA GLY A 298 16.49 10.54 -11.46
C GLY A 298 17.07 9.34 -10.71
N ASP A 299 18.36 9.43 -10.38
CA ASP A 299 19.02 8.51 -9.47
C ASP A 299 18.58 8.77 -8.00
N PRO A 300 18.79 7.81 -7.07
CA PRO A 300 18.37 7.96 -5.67
C PRO A 300 18.92 9.21 -4.97
N ASP A 301 20.12 9.67 -5.31
CA ASP A 301 20.69 10.86 -4.68
C ASP A 301 19.98 12.13 -5.15
N THR A 302 19.60 12.21 -6.42
CA THR A 302 18.80 13.29 -6.98
C THR A 302 17.42 13.34 -6.32
N ILE A 303 16.74 12.18 -6.21
CA ILE A 303 15.41 12.09 -5.59
C ILE A 303 15.45 12.54 -4.12
N LEU A 304 16.44 12.07 -3.35
CA LEU A 304 16.59 12.49 -1.94
C LEU A 304 16.92 13.97 -1.79
N THR A 305 17.59 14.57 -2.78
CA THR A 305 17.87 16.01 -2.78
C THR A 305 16.58 16.80 -2.98
N SER A 306 15.74 16.38 -3.93
CA SER A 306 14.45 17.02 -4.17
C SER A 306 13.48 16.84 -3.00
N GLN A 307 13.50 15.69 -2.33
CA GLN A 307 12.74 15.47 -1.10
C GLN A 307 13.19 16.39 0.05
N ASP A 308 14.49 16.69 0.19
CA ASP A 308 14.97 17.65 1.21
C ASP A 308 14.47 19.07 0.91
N VAL A 309 14.40 19.44 -0.37
CA VAL A 309 13.83 20.74 -0.80
C VAL A 309 12.33 20.82 -0.46
N VAL A 310 11.56 19.74 -0.63
CA VAL A 310 10.14 19.71 -0.22
C VAL A 310 9.99 19.88 1.29
N ALA A 311 10.78 19.16 2.09
CA ALA A 311 10.76 19.27 3.54
C ALA A 311 11.12 20.70 4.01
N GLU A 312 12.10 21.33 3.38
CA GLU A 312 12.46 22.72 3.67
C GLU A 312 11.35 23.71 3.30
N ALA A 313 10.73 23.56 2.12
CA ALA A 313 9.61 24.41 1.71
C ALA A 313 8.39 24.24 2.63
N ALA A 314 8.12 23.02 3.11
CA ALA A 314 7.07 22.75 4.10
C ALA A 314 7.36 23.47 5.43
N ARG A 315 8.61 23.50 5.88
CA ARG A 315 9.04 24.25 7.05
C ARG A 315 8.81 25.76 6.86
N GLU A 316 9.24 26.32 5.74
CA GLU A 316 9.04 27.76 5.44
C GLU A 316 7.55 28.12 5.37
N LEU A 317 6.72 27.26 4.77
CA LEU A 317 5.28 27.43 4.75
C LEU A 317 4.71 27.44 6.18
N SER A 318 5.20 26.57 7.08
CA SER A 318 4.75 26.52 8.47
C SER A 318 5.06 27.80 9.28
N GLU A 319 6.05 28.58 8.86
CA GLU A 319 6.42 29.85 9.50
C GLU A 319 5.48 31.01 9.12
N ILE A 320 4.59 30.83 8.14
CA ILE A 320 3.66 31.88 7.71
C ILE A 320 2.66 32.23 8.83
N VAL A 321 2.71 33.49 9.24
CA VAL A 321 1.78 34.05 10.21
C VAL A 321 0.57 34.67 9.52
N ILE A 322 -0.51 33.89 9.32
CA ILE A 322 -1.85 34.43 9.12
C ILE A 322 -2.34 35.08 10.43
N GLN A 323 -2.46 36.40 10.46
CA GLN A 323 -3.09 37.13 11.57
C GLN A 323 -4.62 37.02 11.49
N LEU A 324 -5.25 36.63 12.59
CA LEU A 324 -6.70 36.62 12.74
C LEU A 324 -7.22 38.06 12.91
N PRO A 325 -8.44 38.38 12.45
CA PRO A 325 -9.04 39.69 12.69
C PRO A 325 -9.21 39.91 14.20
N GLU A 326 -8.84 41.10 14.66
CA GLU A 326 -9.00 41.52 16.05
C GLU A 326 -10.34 42.25 16.18
N ALA A 327 -11.24 41.69 16.98
CA ALA A 327 -12.53 42.30 17.26
C ALA A 327 -12.41 43.27 18.42
N GLU A 328 -12.72 44.55 18.18
CA GLU A 328 -12.80 45.58 19.22
C GLU A 328 -14.27 45.99 19.37
N ALA A 329 -14.89 45.53 20.45
CA ALA A 329 -16.31 45.72 20.74
C ALA A 329 -16.63 47.09 21.37
N GLY A 330 -15.63 47.98 21.49
CA GLY A 330 -15.74 49.23 22.23
C GLY A 330 -15.84 49.05 23.76
N PRO A 331 -15.93 50.14 24.52
CA PRO A 331 -16.09 50.09 25.97
C PRO A 331 -17.48 49.55 26.38
N PRO A 332 -17.63 49.01 27.61
CA PRO A 332 -18.94 48.56 28.11
C PRO A 332 -19.98 49.68 28.05
N LEU A 333 -21.12 49.42 27.41
CA LEU A 333 -22.23 50.37 27.31
C LEU A 333 -23.31 50.04 28.33
N VAL A 334 -23.63 50.99 29.22
CA VAL A 334 -24.77 50.90 30.13
C VAL A 334 -25.91 51.74 29.55
N VAL A 335 -26.99 51.08 29.13
CA VAL A 335 -28.17 51.77 28.57
C VAL A 335 -29.25 51.83 29.64
N VAL A 336 -29.60 53.05 30.07
CA VAL A 336 -30.70 53.30 31.01
C VAL A 336 -31.90 53.80 30.22
N THR A 337 -33.00 53.04 30.22
CA THR A 337 -34.21 53.35 29.45
C THR A 337 -35.33 53.83 30.37
N ALA A 338 -36.07 54.87 29.95
CA ALA A 338 -37.23 55.38 30.69
C ALA A 338 -38.57 54.86 30.14
N GLY A 339 -38.53 53.93 29.17
CA GLY A 339 -39.70 53.34 28.51
C GLY A 339 -39.46 51.89 28.09
N ALA A 340 -40.42 51.30 27.37
CA ALA A 340 -40.43 49.88 26.99
C ALA A 340 -39.33 49.48 26.00
N GLU A 341 -38.73 50.45 25.28
CA GLU A 341 -37.65 50.23 24.33
C GLU A 341 -36.52 51.24 24.59
N GLY A 342 -35.28 50.82 24.34
CA GLY A 342 -34.10 51.68 24.34
C GLY A 342 -33.15 51.30 23.23
N VAL A 343 -32.54 52.31 22.61
CA VAL A 343 -31.59 52.12 21.52
C VAL A 343 -30.18 52.00 22.11
N ALA A 344 -29.48 50.91 21.78
CA ALA A 344 -28.07 50.73 22.07
C ALA A 344 -27.27 50.87 20.77
N ASN A 345 -26.40 51.87 20.69
CA ASN A 345 -25.49 52.03 19.56
C ASN A 345 -24.23 51.20 19.84
N LEU A 346 -24.11 50.06 19.15
CA LEU A 346 -22.95 49.19 19.23
C LEU A 346 -21.95 49.59 18.15
N ASP A 347 -20.75 50.00 18.56
CA ASP A 347 -19.68 50.39 17.66
C ASP A 347 -18.53 49.39 17.71
N ALA A 348 -18.31 48.72 16.58
CA ALA A 348 -17.17 47.82 16.40
C ALA A 348 -16.17 48.37 15.37
N SER A 349 -16.21 49.67 15.06
CA SER A 349 -15.33 50.29 14.06
C SER A 349 -13.84 50.22 14.40
N GLY A 350 -13.49 49.96 15.66
CA GLY A 350 -12.11 49.70 16.10
C GLY A 350 -11.57 48.34 15.65
N SER A 351 -12.45 47.43 15.24
CA SER A 351 -12.07 46.07 14.83
C SER A 351 -11.15 46.12 13.60
N ARG A 352 -10.08 45.34 13.64
CA ARG A 352 -9.04 45.34 12.61
C ARG A 352 -9.05 44.01 11.88
N ALA A 353 -9.15 44.10 10.56
CA ALA A 353 -8.83 42.99 9.67
C ALA A 353 -7.40 43.15 9.18
N PHE A 354 -6.62 42.08 9.27
CA PHE A 354 -5.23 42.04 8.82
C PHE A 354 -5.15 41.32 7.46
N GLY A 355 -4.06 41.55 6.72
CA GLY A 355 -3.81 40.85 5.45
C GLY A 355 -4.72 41.27 4.28
N GLY A 356 -5.18 42.52 4.23
CA GLY A 356 -6.03 43.03 3.14
C GLY A 356 -7.48 42.55 3.17
N ARG A 357 -7.88 41.87 4.25
CA ARG A 357 -9.26 41.44 4.51
C ARG A 357 -10.13 42.63 4.91
N THR A 358 -11.43 42.53 4.66
CA THR A 358 -12.45 43.45 5.17
C THR A 358 -13.40 42.69 6.08
N ILE A 359 -13.83 43.32 7.17
CA ILE A 359 -14.76 42.70 8.11
C ILE A 359 -16.14 42.63 7.45
N SER A 360 -16.62 41.42 7.17
CA SER A 360 -17.85 41.20 6.41
C SER A 360 -19.11 41.18 7.28
N ARG A 361 -18.99 40.87 8.57
CA ARG A 361 -20.13 40.79 9.50
C ARG A 361 -19.67 40.92 10.96
N TYR A 362 -20.40 41.71 11.73
CA TYR A 362 -20.31 41.72 13.20
C TYR A 362 -21.45 40.87 13.77
N ARG A 363 -21.17 40.05 14.80
CA ARG A 363 -22.18 39.34 15.58
C ARG A 363 -22.08 39.76 17.03
N TRP A 364 -23.20 40.19 17.60
CA TRP A 364 -23.34 40.58 18.99
C TRP A 364 -24.28 39.60 19.69
N ALA A 365 -23.91 39.16 20.89
CA ALA A 365 -24.74 38.30 21.72
C ALA A 365 -24.99 38.99 23.06
N LEU A 366 -26.26 39.05 23.49
CA LEU A 366 -26.62 39.54 24.81
C LEU A 366 -26.19 38.52 25.86
N GLN A 367 -25.21 38.88 26.69
CA GLN A 367 -24.65 37.95 27.68
C GLN A 367 -25.51 37.83 28.96
N SER A 368 -26.18 38.91 29.39
CA SER A 368 -27.11 38.89 30.53
C SER A 368 -28.07 40.08 30.50
N SER A 369 -29.27 39.92 31.06
CA SER A 369 -30.25 40.99 31.29
C SER A 369 -30.86 40.83 32.69
N ALA A 370 -31.01 41.94 33.41
CA ALA A 370 -31.52 41.96 34.78
C ALA A 370 -33.05 41.73 34.89
N ALA A 371 -33.80 41.68 33.78
CA ALA A 371 -35.26 41.62 33.77
C ALA A 371 -35.83 40.60 32.76
N ALA A 372 -35.44 39.33 32.84
CA ALA A 372 -36.08 38.27 32.04
C ALA A 372 -37.52 37.97 32.54
N PRO A 373 -38.49 37.66 31.65
CA PRO A 373 -39.84 37.30 32.07
C PRO A 373 -39.85 35.96 32.84
N LEU A 374 -40.60 35.91 33.94
CA LEU A 374 -40.78 34.71 34.76
C LEU A 374 -42.15 34.10 34.45
N ALA A 375 -42.16 32.92 33.83
CA ALA A 375 -43.39 32.16 33.61
C ALA A 375 -43.76 31.38 34.88
N SER A 376 -45.00 31.52 35.33
CA SER A 376 -45.58 30.73 36.43
C SER A 376 -46.83 30.03 35.93
N ALA A 377 -46.81 28.70 36.03
CA ALA A 377 -47.87 27.83 35.56
C ALA A 377 -48.92 27.49 36.64
N GLY A 378 -48.86 28.15 37.80
CA GLY A 378 -49.64 27.76 38.98
C GLY A 378 -49.09 26.51 39.68
N SER A 379 -49.85 26.00 40.66
CA SER A 379 -49.55 24.76 41.39
C SER A 379 -50.11 23.53 40.68
N ASP A 380 -49.51 22.36 40.92
CA ASP A 380 -49.98 21.09 40.35
C ASP A 380 -51.45 20.80 40.71
N LEU A 381 -52.23 20.38 39.71
CA LEU A 381 -53.64 20.01 39.87
C LEU A 381 -53.80 18.49 39.70
N THR A 382 -54.42 17.83 40.67
CA THR A 382 -54.83 16.43 40.56
C THR A 382 -56.34 16.35 40.39
N LEU A 383 -56.80 15.67 39.33
CA LEU A 383 -58.22 15.58 38.98
C LEU A 383 -58.69 14.13 39.07
N THR A 384 -59.88 13.92 39.61
CA THR A 384 -60.53 12.60 39.68
C THR A 384 -61.90 12.72 39.00
N THR A 385 -62.14 11.95 37.94
CA THR A 385 -63.36 12.04 37.12
C THR A 385 -64.12 10.71 37.18
N ASN A 386 -65.46 10.76 37.19
CA ASN A 386 -66.35 9.59 37.15
C ASN A 386 -67.13 9.51 35.81
N GLY A 387 -66.59 10.12 34.75
CA GLY A 387 -67.17 10.18 33.40
C GLY A 387 -66.16 10.67 32.35
N ASP A 388 -66.56 10.66 31.08
CA ASP A 388 -65.66 10.75 29.91
C ASP A 388 -65.04 12.13 29.66
N GLU A 389 -65.55 13.21 30.28
CA GLU A 389 -64.97 14.55 30.17
C GLU A 389 -64.93 15.27 31.53
N ALA A 390 -63.83 15.98 31.79
CA ALA A 390 -63.69 16.91 32.91
C ALA A 390 -63.08 18.23 32.46
N THR A 391 -63.61 19.33 32.97
CA THR A 391 -63.10 20.69 32.68
C THR A 391 -61.98 21.06 33.66
N VAL A 392 -60.88 21.61 33.13
CA VAL A 392 -59.73 22.06 33.92
C VAL A 392 -59.54 23.56 33.73
N SER A 393 -59.37 24.29 34.83
CA SER A 393 -59.01 25.72 34.80
C SER A 393 -57.51 25.87 35.04
N LEU A 394 -56.79 26.42 34.05
CA LEU A 394 -55.36 26.72 34.16
C LEU A 394 -55.19 28.21 34.45
N ASP A 395 -54.43 28.54 35.50
CA ASP A 395 -54.16 29.92 35.90
C ASP A 395 -52.68 30.28 35.71
N GLY A 396 -52.41 31.22 34.79
CA GLY A 396 -51.08 31.77 34.52
C GLY A 396 -50.84 33.14 35.15
N SER A 397 -51.76 33.62 36.01
CA SER A 397 -51.76 34.99 36.57
C SER A 397 -50.52 35.34 37.39
N GLY A 398 -49.80 34.34 37.92
CA GLY A 398 -48.52 34.53 38.63
C GLY A 398 -47.32 34.84 37.74
N SER A 399 -47.48 34.81 36.41
CA SER A 399 -46.40 35.11 35.47
C SER A 399 -46.07 36.61 35.48
N GLN A 400 -44.79 36.95 35.47
CA GLN A 400 -44.31 38.33 35.48
C GLN A 400 -43.61 38.67 34.16
N ALA A 401 -44.07 39.73 33.50
CA ALA A 401 -43.43 40.25 32.32
C ALA A 401 -42.15 41.03 32.67
N ALA A 402 -41.20 41.02 31.73
CA ALA A 402 -39.97 41.79 31.82
C ALA A 402 -40.27 43.30 31.97
N ALA A 403 -39.55 43.96 32.88
CA ALA A 403 -39.46 45.42 32.99
C ALA A 403 -40.81 46.17 33.00
N GLY A 404 -41.83 45.63 33.69
CA GLY A 404 -43.15 46.27 33.81
C GLY A 404 -44.04 46.16 32.56
N GLY A 405 -43.64 45.33 31.59
CA GLY A 405 -44.47 45.00 30.43
C GLY A 405 -45.80 44.34 30.83
N ARG A 406 -46.77 44.33 29.92
CA ARG A 406 -48.05 43.64 30.10
C ARG A 406 -48.02 42.33 29.34
N ILE A 407 -48.34 41.22 30.00
CA ILE A 407 -48.54 39.93 29.34
C ILE A 407 -49.79 40.04 28.46
N VAL A 408 -49.62 39.83 27.15
CA VAL A 408 -50.69 40.01 26.16
C VAL A 408 -51.43 38.71 25.82
N SER A 409 -50.80 37.57 26.05
CA SER A 409 -51.39 36.25 25.78
C SER A 409 -50.68 35.16 26.56
N TYR A 410 -51.43 34.15 26.98
CA TYR A 410 -50.89 32.91 27.53
C TYR A 410 -51.08 31.79 26.52
N ARG A 411 -50.06 30.96 26.33
CA ARG A 411 -50.13 29.77 25.49
C ARG A 411 -49.79 28.55 26.35
N TRP A 412 -50.70 27.58 26.36
CA TRP A 412 -50.50 26.30 27.02
C TRP A 412 -50.40 25.24 25.96
N ASP A 413 -49.26 24.55 25.89
CA ASP A 413 -49.08 23.42 25.00
C ASP A 413 -49.11 22.14 25.85
N LYS A 414 -49.92 21.16 25.42
CA LYS A 414 -49.92 19.82 26.02
C LYS A 414 -48.63 19.12 25.56
N ARG A 415 -47.74 18.80 26.50
CA ARG A 415 -46.61 17.91 26.23
C ARG A 415 -47.00 16.46 26.40
#